data_AF-A0A1F6GMZ0-F1
#
_entry.id   AF-A0A1F6GMZ0-F1
#
_cell.length_a   1.000
_cell.length_b   1.000
_cell.length_c   1.000
_cell.angle_alpha   90.00
_cell.angle_beta   90.00
_cell.angle_gamma   90.00
#
_symmetry.space_group_name_H-M   'P 1'
#
loop_
_entity.id
_entity.type
_entity.pdbx_description
1 polymer ?
#
loop_
_entity_poly.entity_id
_entity_poly.type
_entity_poly.pdbx_seq_one_letter_code
_entity_poly.pdbx_strand_id
1 'polypeptide(L)'
;MNNNGIHRKKDSARIVWDSKPRRAPNPKDIEFQTAEVVIPNPETAGQLPMSFQDKILGEEELDKQKMNPVRNGVSNGVNRLIWGDNLLAMQALLNQGYEGEINLIYIDPPFDSKADYSHKIKLGETEFTKEPSVIERLAYKDTWAGGTDSYLDMLYPRLQLMKRLLAPDGSIYVHLDWHVGHYVKVMMDEIFGKENFVNEIVWHYRRWSAPSSKFQNMHDVIYLYARDNDKRFFNQLYQNYANPEWIEDTVRVFQDGKLVRQKDEAGNYVKRTKENVGVPMHDV
;
A
#
# COMPACT_ATOMS: atom_id res chain seq x y z
N MET A 1 -43.04 25.02 6.12
CA MET A 1 -42.91 23.70 5.46
C MET A 1 -41.83 22.93 6.20
N ASN A 2 -42.21 21.97 7.04
CA ASN A 2 -41.28 21.19 7.84
C ASN A 2 -40.53 20.19 6.95
N ASN A 3 -39.22 20.40 6.80
CA ASN A 3 -38.34 19.44 6.15
C ASN A 3 -38.02 18.33 7.17
N ASN A 4 -38.88 17.32 7.23
CA ASN A 4 -38.56 16.07 7.92
C ASN A 4 -37.45 15.38 7.15
N GLY A 5 -36.20 15.69 7.51
CA GLY A 5 -35.02 14.97 7.05
C GLY A 5 -35.12 13.51 7.49
N ILE A 6 -35.57 12.66 6.57
CA ILE A 6 -35.47 11.21 6.71
C ILE A 6 -33.98 10.91 6.75
N HIS A 7 -33.41 10.75 7.95
CA HIS A 7 -32.11 10.12 8.11
C HIS A 7 -32.23 8.69 7.56
N ARG A 8 -31.93 8.51 6.27
CA ARG A 8 -31.64 7.19 5.71
C ARG A 8 -30.63 6.55 6.66
N LYS A 9 -30.97 5.38 7.23
CA LYS A 9 -29.97 4.52 7.90
C LYS A 9 -28.76 4.47 6.97
N LYS A 10 -27.58 4.87 7.46
CA LYS A 10 -26.33 4.71 6.71
C LYS A 10 -26.31 3.26 6.22
N ASP A 11 -26.08 3.07 4.92
CA ASP A 11 -25.95 1.76 4.29
C ASP A 11 -24.68 1.09 4.82
N SER A 12 -24.77 0.51 6.02
CA SER A 12 -23.65 -0.07 6.75
C SER A 12 -23.82 -1.58 6.86
N ALA A 13 -22.90 -2.32 6.27
CA ALA A 13 -22.72 -3.74 6.54
C ALA A 13 -21.69 -3.90 7.68
N ARG A 14 -21.90 -4.90 8.54
CA ARG A 14 -20.98 -5.23 9.63
C ARG A 14 -20.60 -6.70 9.52
N ILE A 15 -19.31 -6.98 9.53
CA ILE A 15 -18.81 -8.36 9.60
C ILE A 15 -18.79 -8.82 11.07
N VAL A 16 -19.21 -10.05 11.33
CA VAL A 16 -19.22 -10.64 12.68
C VAL A 16 -18.59 -12.02 12.60
N TRP A 17 -17.68 -12.31 13.52
CA TRP A 17 -17.07 -13.62 13.76
C TRP A 17 -16.87 -13.78 15.27
N ASP A 18 -16.63 -15.01 15.73
CA ASP A 18 -16.78 -15.38 17.14
C ASP A 18 -15.82 -14.64 18.09
N SER A 19 -14.59 -14.43 17.64
CA SER A 19 -13.51 -13.81 18.42
C SER A 19 -13.33 -12.31 18.20
N LYS A 20 -14.22 -11.68 17.42
CA LYS A 20 -14.08 -10.27 17.00
C LYS A 20 -13.83 -9.32 18.18
N PRO A 21 -12.73 -8.53 18.16
CA PRO A 21 -12.44 -7.55 19.20
C PRO A 21 -13.55 -6.50 19.34
N ARG A 22 -14.03 -6.28 20.57
CA ARG A 22 -15.09 -5.29 20.87
C ARG A 22 -14.60 -3.84 20.83
N ARG A 23 -13.30 -3.62 20.99
CA ARG A 23 -12.69 -2.28 21.06
C ARG A 23 -11.42 -2.25 20.22
N ALA A 24 -11.17 -1.10 19.58
CA ALA A 24 -9.92 -0.86 18.88
C ALA A 24 -8.73 -0.79 19.85
N PRO A 25 -7.51 -1.17 19.43
CA PRO A 25 -6.33 -1.11 20.28
C PRO A 25 -6.04 0.32 20.75
N ASN A 26 -5.70 0.47 22.03
CA ASN A 26 -5.37 1.75 22.63
C ASN A 26 -3.84 1.93 22.65
N PRO A 27 -3.29 3.05 22.14
CA PRO A 27 -1.85 3.31 22.14
C PRO A 27 -1.26 3.45 23.55
N LYS A 28 -2.05 3.95 24.51
CA LYS A 28 -1.58 4.21 25.89
C LYS A 28 -1.20 2.98 26.70
N ASP A 29 -1.46 1.78 26.17
CA ASP A 29 -1.30 0.54 26.92
C ASP A 29 0.14 -0.03 26.85
N ILE A 30 1.05 0.56 26.05
CA ILE A 30 2.39 -0.01 25.82
C ILE A 30 3.47 1.08 25.65
N GLU A 31 4.53 1.01 26.47
CA GLU A 31 5.81 1.68 26.20
C GLU A 31 6.72 0.74 25.38
N PHE A 32 7.19 1.20 24.23
CA PHE A 32 7.99 0.39 23.31
C PHE A 32 9.50 0.57 23.58
N GLN A 33 10.23 -0.53 23.77
CA GLN A 33 11.69 -0.53 23.75
C GLN A 33 12.20 -1.18 22.46
N THR A 34 13.27 -0.58 21.92
CA THR A 34 14.02 -0.88 20.68
C THR A 34 13.49 -0.29 19.37
N ALA A 35 14.26 0.65 18.82
CA ALA A 35 14.18 1.11 17.45
C ALA A 35 15.57 0.90 16.84
N GLU A 36 15.69 0.01 15.85
CA GLU A 36 16.85 0.02 14.97
C GLU A 36 16.62 1.11 13.91
N VAL A 37 17.62 1.95 13.68
CA VAL A 37 17.56 3.02 12.67
C VAL A 37 18.18 2.47 11.38
N VAL A 38 17.45 2.54 10.27
CA VAL A 38 17.99 2.12 8.96
C VAL A 38 18.34 3.32 8.10
N ILE A 39 19.50 3.20 7.47
CA ILE A 39 20.15 4.23 6.67
C ILE A 39 19.35 4.46 5.38
N PRO A 40 19.21 5.72 4.91
CA PRO A 40 18.50 6.04 3.68
C PRO A 40 19.06 5.30 2.46
N ASN A 41 18.17 4.99 1.52
CA ASN A 41 18.49 4.35 0.24
C ASN A 41 19.37 5.33 -0.58
N PRO A 42 20.60 4.96 -0.97
CA PRO A 42 21.42 5.82 -1.83
C PRO A 42 20.73 5.94 -3.19
N GLU A 43 20.54 7.18 -3.67
CA GLU A 43 19.80 7.52 -4.90
C GLU A 43 20.35 6.85 -6.19
N THR A 44 21.51 6.19 -6.12
CA THR A 44 22.15 5.53 -7.25
C THR A 44 22.38 4.05 -6.94
N ALA A 45 21.82 3.16 -7.76
CA ALA A 45 22.10 1.73 -7.73
C ALA A 45 23.61 1.50 -7.95
N GLY A 46 24.39 1.38 -6.87
CA GLY A 46 25.84 1.15 -6.93
C GLY A 46 26.68 1.68 -5.78
N GLN A 47 26.17 2.57 -4.91
CA GLN A 47 26.90 3.04 -3.73
C GLN A 47 26.18 2.65 -2.44
N LEU A 48 26.22 1.36 -2.07
CA LEU A 48 26.00 1.02 -0.68
C LEU A 48 27.14 1.66 0.14
N PRO A 49 26.86 2.46 1.17
CA PRO A 49 27.92 2.99 2.02
C PRO A 49 28.69 1.81 2.63
N MET A 50 30.02 1.83 2.47
CA MET A 50 31.00 0.79 2.88
C MET A 50 30.77 0.25 4.31
N SER A 51 30.08 1.00 5.16
CA SER A 51 29.57 0.60 6.49
C SER A 51 28.78 -0.72 6.56
N PHE A 52 28.25 -1.23 5.44
CA PHE A 52 27.54 -2.52 5.44
C PHE A 52 28.50 -3.71 5.52
N GLN A 53 29.75 -3.57 5.06
CA GLN A 53 30.78 -4.60 5.21
C GLN A 53 31.42 -4.53 6.61
N ASP A 54 31.56 -3.34 7.19
CA ASP A 54 32.25 -3.16 8.48
C ASP A 54 31.38 -3.58 9.69
N LYS A 55 30.04 -3.53 9.60
CA LYS A 55 29.14 -3.91 10.71
C LYS A 55 29.14 -5.40 11.07
N ILE A 56 29.68 -6.29 10.23
CA ILE A 56 29.85 -7.71 10.58
C ILE A 56 30.95 -7.88 11.66
N LEU A 57 31.81 -6.87 11.87
CA LEU A 57 33.06 -7.03 12.64
C LEU A 57 33.25 -6.14 13.88
N GLY A 58 32.30 -5.31 14.29
CA GLY A 58 32.38 -4.67 15.61
C GLY A 58 31.79 -3.28 15.72
N GLU A 59 31.50 -2.93 16.96
CA GLU A 59 30.72 -1.81 17.48
C GLU A 59 31.20 -0.42 17.04
N GLU A 60 30.27 0.44 16.57
CA GLU A 60 30.18 1.87 16.93
C GLU A 60 28.72 2.36 16.78
N GLU A 61 28.25 3.18 17.73
CA GLU A 61 26.91 3.80 17.70
C GLU A 61 26.73 4.73 16.49
N LEU A 62 25.58 4.61 15.83
CA LEU A 62 25.19 5.43 14.67
C LEU A 62 24.99 6.91 15.08
N ASP A 63 25.87 7.77 14.57
CA ASP A 63 25.84 9.23 14.78
C ASP A 63 24.64 9.88 14.06
N LYS A 64 23.58 10.18 14.83
CA LYS A 64 22.28 10.72 14.38
C LYS A 64 22.38 12.05 13.62
N GLN A 65 23.46 12.81 13.80
CA GLN A 65 23.63 14.11 13.12
C GLN A 65 24.07 13.99 11.65
N LYS A 66 24.74 12.89 11.27
CA LYS A 66 25.24 12.69 9.90
C LYS A 66 24.18 12.23 8.90
N MET A 67 22.98 11.86 9.38
CA MET A 67 21.88 11.33 8.56
C MET A 67 20.89 12.40 8.07
N ASN A 68 21.11 13.68 8.39
CA ASN A 68 20.34 14.81 7.85
C ASN A 68 21.18 15.59 6.80
N PRO A 69 21.32 15.11 5.55
CA PRO A 69 21.83 15.97 4.49
C PRO A 69 20.74 16.99 4.16
N VAL A 70 20.88 18.21 4.67
CA VAL A 70 20.10 19.36 4.21
C VAL A 70 20.64 19.74 2.83
N ARG A 71 19.87 19.45 1.77
CA ARG A 71 20.09 20.03 0.44
C ARG A 71 18.87 20.88 0.09
N ASN A 72 19.11 22.14 -0.28
CA ASN A 72 18.10 23.08 -0.77
C ASN A 72 16.88 23.31 0.14
N GLY A 73 17.07 23.31 1.48
CA GLY A 73 16.02 23.72 2.42
C GLY A 73 14.89 22.71 2.63
N VAL A 74 15.00 21.49 2.09
CA VAL A 74 14.07 20.38 2.35
C VAL A 74 14.78 19.37 3.26
N SER A 75 14.17 19.05 4.41
CA SER A 75 14.66 17.99 5.28
C SER A 75 14.47 16.64 4.57
N ASN A 76 15.57 16.00 4.16
CA ASN A 76 15.51 14.60 3.76
C ASN A 76 15.12 13.78 4.99
N GLY A 77 13.87 13.33 5.03
CA GLY A 77 13.38 12.44 6.07
C GLY A 77 14.24 11.19 6.15
N VAL A 78 14.66 10.81 7.35
CA VAL A 78 15.44 9.58 7.56
C VAL A 78 14.49 8.38 7.44
N ASN A 79 14.85 7.41 6.61
CA ASN A 79 14.11 6.14 6.52
C ASN A 79 14.20 5.38 7.84
N ARG A 80 13.18 4.57 8.17
CA ARG A 80 13.16 3.75 9.39
C ARG A 80 12.81 2.31 9.04
N LEU A 81 13.52 1.35 9.62
CA LEU A 81 13.16 -0.06 9.62
C LEU A 81 12.91 -0.47 11.07
N ILE A 82 11.72 -0.96 11.36
CA ILE A 82 11.37 -1.38 12.72
C ILE A 82 11.29 -2.90 12.73
N TRP A 83 12.11 -3.52 13.58
CA TRP A 83 12.06 -4.96 13.79
C TRP A 83 11.17 -5.27 14.99
N GLY A 84 10.13 -6.10 14.80
CA GLY A 84 9.19 -6.50 15.85
C GLY A 84 7.80 -6.83 15.31
N ASP A 85 6.85 -7.08 16.21
CA ASP A 85 5.43 -7.21 15.84
C ASP A 85 4.92 -5.84 15.34
N ASN A 86 4.38 -5.83 14.12
CA ASN A 86 3.86 -4.62 13.50
C ASN A 86 2.71 -3.96 14.31
N LEU A 87 1.94 -4.73 15.09
CA LEU A 87 0.88 -4.18 15.93
C LEU A 87 1.46 -3.26 17.00
N LEU A 88 2.52 -3.73 17.67
CA LEU A 88 3.23 -2.98 18.71
C LEU A 88 3.97 -1.78 18.10
N ALA A 89 4.61 -1.98 16.94
CA ALA A 89 5.28 -0.90 16.22
C ALA A 89 4.32 0.23 15.83
N MET A 90 3.12 -0.10 15.34
CA MET A 90 2.10 0.90 14.99
C MET A 90 1.54 1.63 16.23
N GLN A 91 1.35 0.93 17.36
CA GLN A 91 0.96 1.60 18.61
C GLN A 91 2.04 2.57 19.08
N ALA A 92 3.32 2.19 18.97
CA ALA A 92 4.44 3.05 19.30
C ALA A 92 4.49 4.29 18.39
N LEU A 93 4.28 4.14 17.08
CA LEU A 93 4.20 5.26 16.15
C LEU A 93 3.08 6.24 16.51
N LEU A 94 1.89 5.73 16.87
CA LEU A 94 0.79 6.58 17.35
C LEU A 94 1.18 7.34 18.62
N ASN A 95 1.83 6.67 19.58
CA ASN A 95 2.32 7.32 20.81
C ASN A 95 3.39 8.40 20.53
N GLN A 96 4.19 8.24 19.47
CA GLN A 96 5.18 9.22 19.03
C GLN A 96 4.58 10.39 18.25
N GLY A 97 3.25 10.42 18.04
CA GLY A 97 2.56 11.53 17.37
C GLY A 97 2.40 11.37 15.86
N TYR A 98 2.61 10.18 15.30
CA TYR A 98 2.38 9.92 13.85
C TYR A 98 0.90 9.68 13.48
N GLU A 99 -0.05 10.01 14.36
CA GLU A 99 -1.47 9.90 14.06
C GLU A 99 -1.86 10.93 13.00
N GLY A 100 -2.31 10.46 11.83
CA GLY A 100 -2.69 11.34 10.72
C GLY A 100 -1.51 11.88 9.89
N GLU A 101 -0.31 11.30 10.01
CA GLU A 101 0.90 11.82 9.35
C GLU A 101 1.38 10.94 8.19
N ILE A 102 0.86 9.72 8.02
CA ILE A 102 1.28 8.81 6.95
C ILE A 102 0.44 9.02 5.69
N ASN A 103 1.05 9.42 4.58
CA ASN A 103 0.31 9.64 3.33
C ASN A 103 -0.06 8.33 2.61
N LEU A 104 0.78 7.30 2.70
CA LEU A 104 0.58 6.05 1.97
C LEU A 104 0.97 4.84 2.81
N ILE A 105 0.11 3.83 2.82
CA ILE A 105 0.40 2.51 3.39
C ILE A 105 0.24 1.45 2.30
N TYR A 106 1.20 0.56 2.18
CA TYR A 106 1.10 -0.65 1.37
C TYR A 106 1.32 -1.86 2.28
N ILE A 107 0.44 -2.85 2.19
CA ILE A 107 0.60 -4.11 2.91
C ILE A 107 0.30 -5.31 2.01
N ASP A 108 1.04 -6.38 2.26
CA ASP A 108 0.91 -7.69 1.65
C ASP A 108 0.80 -8.73 2.78
N PRO A 109 -0.35 -8.78 3.48
CA PRO A 109 -0.54 -9.72 4.58
C PRO A 109 -0.49 -11.17 4.07
N PRO A 110 -0.22 -12.15 4.95
CA PRO A 110 -0.22 -13.55 4.54
C PRO A 110 -1.56 -13.94 3.89
N PHE A 111 -1.51 -14.83 2.91
CA PHE A 111 -2.66 -15.18 2.07
C PHE A 111 -3.59 -16.26 2.63
N ASP A 112 -3.42 -16.68 3.90
CA ASP A 112 -4.18 -17.80 4.53
C ASP A 112 -4.25 -19.04 3.62
N SER A 113 -3.14 -19.35 2.94
CA SER A 113 -3.08 -20.41 1.92
C SER A 113 -3.18 -21.82 2.52
N LYS A 114 -3.16 -21.95 3.86
CA LYS A 114 -3.06 -23.21 4.62
C LYS A 114 -1.96 -24.15 4.12
N ALA A 115 -0.96 -23.60 3.42
CA ALA A 115 0.10 -24.39 2.85
C ALA A 115 1.06 -24.83 3.95
N ASP A 116 1.32 -26.13 4.02
CA ASP A 116 2.28 -26.72 4.94
C ASP A 116 3.70 -26.39 4.42
N TYR A 117 4.32 -25.34 4.95
CA TYR A 117 5.65 -24.85 4.54
C TYR A 117 6.81 -25.69 5.11
N SER A 118 6.55 -26.96 5.46
CA SER A 118 7.60 -27.90 5.82
C SER A 118 8.38 -28.33 4.56
N HIS A 119 9.47 -27.62 4.25
CA HIS A 119 10.35 -27.99 3.15
C HIS A 119 11.21 -29.20 3.54
N LYS A 120 10.86 -30.37 3.00
CA LYS A 120 11.75 -31.54 2.99
C LYS A 120 12.86 -31.29 1.98
N ILE A 121 14.08 -31.06 2.48
CA ILE A 121 15.26 -30.90 1.63
C ILE A 121 15.95 -32.27 1.56
N LYS A 122 16.09 -32.81 0.35
CA LYS A 122 16.92 -33.99 0.09
C LYS A 122 18.33 -33.54 -0.21
N LEU A 123 19.28 -33.90 0.66
CA LEU A 123 20.71 -33.74 0.40
C LEU A 123 21.34 -35.15 0.40
N GLY A 124 21.63 -35.67 -0.78
CA GLY A 124 22.11 -37.05 -0.95
C GLY A 124 21.05 -38.11 -0.57
N GLU A 125 21.47 -39.12 0.20
CA GLU A 125 20.59 -40.20 0.70
C GLU A 125 19.83 -39.82 1.99
N THR A 126 20.12 -38.65 2.57
CA THR A 126 19.52 -38.18 3.83
C THR A 126 18.41 -37.16 3.58
N GLU A 127 17.21 -37.44 4.08
CA GLU A 127 16.11 -36.49 4.16
C GLU A 127 16.26 -35.64 5.42
N PHE A 128 16.41 -34.32 5.25
CA PHE A 128 16.35 -33.36 6.36
C PHE A 128 15.07 -32.54 6.26
N THR A 129 14.30 -32.52 7.35
CA THR A 129 13.15 -31.62 7.48
C THR A 129 13.67 -30.33 8.13
N LYS A 130 13.70 -29.24 7.37
CA LYS A 130 14.07 -27.94 7.94
C LYS A 130 12.90 -27.47 8.80
N GLU A 131 13.12 -27.42 10.11
CA GLU A 131 12.18 -26.80 11.03
C GLU A 131 12.01 -25.31 10.66
N PRO A 132 10.77 -24.81 10.50
CA PRO A 132 10.54 -23.41 10.17
C PRO A 132 11.20 -22.50 11.22
N SER A 133 11.80 -21.41 10.77
CA SER A 133 12.40 -20.39 11.63
C SER A 133 11.38 -19.86 12.63
N VAL A 134 11.81 -19.27 13.75
CA VAL A 134 10.88 -18.68 14.74
C VAL A 134 9.95 -17.64 14.12
N ILE A 135 10.43 -16.89 13.12
CA ILE A 135 9.65 -15.91 12.37
C ILE A 135 8.64 -16.60 11.46
N GLU A 136 9.03 -17.64 10.72
CA GLU A 136 8.08 -18.45 9.94
C GLU A 136 7.08 -19.15 10.86
N ARG A 137 7.47 -19.62 12.05
CA ARG A 137 6.56 -20.18 13.04
C ARG A 137 5.66 -19.14 13.70
N LEU A 138 6.03 -17.86 13.73
CA LEU A 138 5.18 -16.79 14.26
C LEU A 138 4.24 -16.24 13.18
N ALA A 139 4.74 -16.08 11.95
CA ALA A 139 3.99 -15.67 10.77
C ALA A 139 3.05 -16.78 10.25
N TYR A 140 3.45 -18.04 10.41
CA TYR A 140 2.73 -19.27 10.10
C TYR A 140 2.58 -20.13 11.35
N LYS A 141 2.24 -19.52 12.49
CA LYS A 141 1.67 -20.27 13.64
C LYS A 141 0.27 -20.77 13.30
N ASP A 142 0.05 -21.17 12.06
CA ASP A 142 -1.17 -21.60 11.41
C ASP A 142 -1.43 -23.08 11.66
N THR A 143 -1.38 -23.42 12.95
CA THR A 143 -2.31 -24.37 13.55
C THR A 143 -3.14 -23.59 14.56
N TRP A 144 -3.66 -22.41 14.17
CA TRP A 144 -4.78 -21.84 14.91
C TRP A 144 -5.96 -22.77 14.65
N ALA A 145 -6.46 -23.43 15.69
CA ALA A 145 -7.63 -24.29 15.60
C ALA A 145 -8.89 -23.58 15.06
N GLY A 146 -8.86 -22.25 14.87
CA GLY A 146 -9.95 -21.40 14.40
C GLY A 146 -9.96 -21.00 12.92
N GLY A 147 -8.94 -21.36 12.12
CA GLY A 147 -8.93 -21.09 10.67
C GLY A 147 -9.04 -19.60 10.30
N THR A 148 -10.03 -19.22 9.48
CA THR A 148 -10.19 -17.85 8.99
C THR A 148 -10.40 -16.84 10.13
N ASP A 149 -10.99 -17.23 11.26
CA ASP A 149 -11.25 -16.32 12.38
C ASP A 149 -9.95 -15.77 13.00
N SER A 150 -8.93 -16.61 13.14
CA SER A 150 -7.61 -16.18 13.63
C SER A 150 -6.90 -15.21 12.68
N TYR A 151 -7.09 -15.40 11.38
CA TYR A 151 -6.58 -14.47 10.37
C TYR A 151 -7.26 -13.10 10.51
N LEU A 152 -8.59 -13.08 10.68
CA LEU A 152 -9.34 -11.85 10.88
C LEU A 152 -8.96 -11.16 12.21
N ASP A 153 -8.75 -11.92 13.27
CA ASP A 153 -8.28 -11.40 14.57
C ASP A 153 -6.90 -10.77 14.49
N MET A 154 -6.00 -11.35 13.68
CA MET A 154 -4.70 -10.75 13.42
C MET A 154 -4.85 -9.43 12.66
N LEU A 155 -5.61 -9.42 11.57
CA LEU A 155 -5.63 -8.29 10.64
C LEU A 155 -6.48 -7.10 11.12
N TYR A 156 -7.62 -7.37 11.77
CA TYR A 156 -8.57 -6.34 12.21
C TYR A 156 -7.96 -5.23 13.08
N PRO A 157 -7.26 -5.52 14.19
CA PRO A 157 -6.67 -4.47 15.02
C PRO A 157 -5.56 -3.70 14.26
N ARG A 158 -4.85 -4.37 13.35
CA ARG A 158 -3.78 -3.76 12.54
C ARG A 158 -4.35 -2.73 11.57
N LEU A 159 -5.41 -3.08 10.83
CA LEU A 159 -6.09 -2.17 9.92
C LEU A 159 -6.70 -0.97 10.64
N GLN A 160 -7.22 -1.15 11.86
CA GLN A 160 -7.71 -0.03 12.68
C GLN A 160 -6.59 0.97 13.03
N LEU A 161 -5.40 0.49 13.38
CA LEU A 161 -4.25 1.36 13.66
C LEU A 161 -3.72 2.02 12.39
N MET A 162 -3.61 1.28 11.29
CA MET A 162 -3.25 1.84 9.98
C MET A 162 -4.18 2.97 9.58
N LYS A 163 -5.51 2.79 9.77
CA LYS A 163 -6.49 3.85 9.51
C LYS A 163 -6.12 5.12 10.30
N ARG A 164 -5.75 5.00 11.57
CA ARG A 164 -5.42 6.15 12.44
C ARG A 164 -4.10 6.82 12.03
N LEU A 165 -3.11 6.04 11.63
CA LEU A 165 -1.82 6.56 11.16
C LEU A 165 -1.97 7.35 9.84
N LEU A 166 -2.93 6.99 8.99
CA LEU A 166 -3.14 7.65 7.71
C LEU A 166 -3.57 9.12 7.85
N ALA A 167 -2.91 9.98 7.08
CA ALA A 167 -3.30 11.36 6.84
C ALA A 167 -4.69 11.47 6.21
N PRO A 168 -5.40 12.60 6.40
CA PRO A 168 -6.75 12.79 5.85
C PRO A 168 -6.84 12.58 4.34
N ASP A 169 -5.81 12.94 3.59
CA ASP A 169 -5.69 12.79 2.14
C ASP A 169 -4.98 11.48 1.72
N GLY A 170 -4.57 10.68 2.70
CA GLY A 170 -3.78 9.47 2.49
C GLY A 170 -4.57 8.25 2.02
N SER A 171 -3.85 7.25 1.54
CA SER A 171 -4.42 6.02 0.99
C SER A 171 -3.71 4.76 1.47
N ILE A 172 -4.43 3.64 1.44
CA ILE A 172 -3.91 2.32 1.74
C ILE A 172 -4.17 1.35 0.59
N TYR A 173 -3.15 0.56 0.29
CA TYR A 173 -3.16 -0.53 -0.69
C TYR A 173 -2.99 -1.84 0.05
N VAL A 174 -3.94 -2.75 -0.11
CA VAL A 174 -3.93 -4.07 0.53
C VAL A 174 -3.93 -5.13 -0.55
N HIS A 175 -2.80 -5.83 -0.69
CA HIS A 175 -2.63 -6.88 -1.67
C HIS A 175 -3.08 -8.23 -1.11
N LEU A 176 -3.98 -8.90 -1.81
CA LEU A 176 -4.66 -10.10 -1.34
C LEU A 176 -4.90 -11.05 -2.50
N ASP A 177 -4.91 -12.33 -2.19
CA ASP A 177 -5.34 -13.36 -3.11
C ASP A 177 -6.84 -13.67 -2.94
N TRP A 178 -7.30 -14.64 -3.74
CA TRP A 178 -8.68 -15.08 -3.79
C TRP A 178 -9.18 -15.80 -2.52
N HIS A 179 -8.32 -16.27 -1.62
CA HIS A 179 -8.76 -17.00 -0.41
C HIS A 179 -9.38 -16.04 0.61
N VAL A 180 -8.74 -14.89 0.83
CA VAL A 180 -9.10 -13.94 1.88
C VAL A 180 -9.63 -12.60 1.38
N GLY A 181 -9.46 -12.30 0.09
CA GLY A 181 -9.84 -11.02 -0.53
C GLY A 181 -11.23 -10.52 -0.11
N HIS A 182 -12.25 -11.36 -0.23
CA HIS A 182 -13.63 -10.97 0.09
C HIS A 182 -13.86 -10.66 1.59
N TYR A 183 -13.25 -11.44 2.49
CA TYR A 183 -13.39 -11.20 3.94
C TYR A 183 -12.71 -9.90 4.36
N VAL A 184 -11.50 -9.65 3.84
CA VAL A 184 -10.77 -8.41 4.12
C VAL A 184 -11.46 -7.21 3.48
N LYS A 185 -12.06 -7.36 2.29
CA LYS A 185 -12.84 -6.28 1.66
C LYS A 185 -13.96 -5.79 2.56
N VAL A 186 -14.78 -6.70 3.10
CA VAL A 186 -15.89 -6.35 4.00
C VAL A 186 -15.36 -5.80 5.33
N MET A 187 -14.24 -6.34 5.84
CA MET A 187 -13.58 -5.80 7.02
C MET A 187 -13.12 -4.34 6.80
N MET A 188 -12.52 -4.05 5.64
CA MET A 188 -12.11 -2.70 5.28
C MET A 188 -13.31 -1.78 5.09
N ASP A 189 -14.42 -2.24 4.50
CA ASP A 189 -15.66 -1.45 4.41
C ASP A 189 -16.17 -1.03 5.80
N GLU A 190 -16.07 -1.91 6.80
CA GLU A 190 -16.44 -1.59 8.18
C GLU A 190 -15.45 -0.60 8.83
N ILE A 191 -14.14 -0.81 8.64
CA ILE A 191 -13.09 0.01 9.29
C ILE A 191 -12.99 1.38 8.64
N PHE A 192 -12.84 1.42 7.31
CA PHE A 192 -12.62 2.64 6.53
C PHE A 192 -13.92 3.34 6.17
N GLY A 193 -15.00 2.59 5.95
CA GLY A 193 -16.24 3.07 5.35
C GLY A 193 -16.31 2.66 3.89
N LYS A 194 -17.47 2.13 3.47
CA LYS A 194 -17.73 1.70 2.08
C LYS A 194 -17.57 2.83 1.07
N GLU A 195 -17.88 4.06 1.49
CA GLU A 195 -17.70 5.30 0.72
C GLU A 195 -16.22 5.64 0.44
N ASN A 196 -15.32 5.09 1.26
CA ASN A 196 -13.88 5.31 1.15
C ASN A 196 -13.17 4.24 0.32
N PHE A 197 -13.91 3.26 -0.21
CA PHE A 197 -13.40 2.36 -1.23
C PHE A 197 -13.20 3.12 -2.54
N VAL A 198 -11.98 3.08 -3.08
CA VAL A 198 -11.61 3.84 -4.29
C VAL A 198 -11.62 2.93 -5.50
N ASN A 199 -10.89 1.82 -5.44
CA ASN A 199 -10.76 0.92 -6.59
C ASN A 199 -10.31 -0.50 -6.20
N GLU A 200 -10.59 -1.44 -7.09
CA GLU A 200 -10.02 -2.78 -7.13
C GLU A 200 -9.00 -2.85 -8.26
N ILE A 201 -7.73 -3.06 -7.91
CA ILE A 201 -6.65 -3.17 -8.90
C ILE A 201 -6.37 -4.65 -9.12
N VAL A 202 -6.57 -5.13 -10.34
CA VAL A 202 -6.30 -6.51 -10.73
C VAL A 202 -4.82 -6.65 -11.07
N TRP A 203 -4.07 -7.35 -10.22
CA TRP A 203 -2.66 -7.66 -10.47
C TRP A 203 -2.55 -8.98 -11.25
N HIS A 204 -2.50 -8.88 -12.57
CA HIS A 204 -2.43 -10.03 -13.46
C HIS A 204 -0.98 -10.53 -13.65
N TYR A 205 -0.77 -11.83 -13.50
CA TYR A 205 0.51 -12.49 -13.73
C TYR A 205 0.39 -13.59 -14.80
N ARG A 206 1.47 -13.82 -15.56
CA ARG A 206 1.50 -14.87 -16.59
C ARG A 206 1.76 -16.24 -15.96
N ARG A 207 1.01 -17.26 -16.40
CA ARG A 207 1.30 -18.67 -16.13
C ARG A 207 1.41 -19.45 -17.43
N TRP A 208 2.16 -20.54 -17.39
CA TRP A 208 2.25 -21.48 -18.49
C TRP A 208 0.97 -22.33 -18.57
N SER A 209 0.54 -22.66 -19.79
CA SER A 209 -0.57 -23.59 -20.00
C SER A 209 -0.24 -24.93 -19.36
N ALA A 210 -1.10 -25.36 -18.45
CA ALA A 210 -1.02 -26.65 -17.79
C ALA A 210 -2.39 -27.33 -17.88
N PRO A 211 -2.44 -28.66 -18.07
CA PRO A 211 -3.69 -29.40 -17.98
C PRO A 211 -4.37 -29.09 -16.64
N SER A 212 -5.59 -28.58 -16.69
CA SER A 212 -6.34 -28.23 -15.48
C SER A 212 -7.81 -28.59 -15.65
N SER A 213 -8.44 -29.04 -14.57
CA SER A 213 -9.88 -29.28 -14.48
C SER A 213 -10.67 -28.01 -14.11
N LYS A 214 -9.98 -26.88 -13.94
CA LYS A 214 -10.59 -25.59 -13.57
C LYS A 214 -9.93 -24.43 -14.33
N PHE A 215 -10.58 -23.27 -14.30
CA PHE A 215 -9.95 -22.03 -14.75
C PHE A 215 -8.71 -21.74 -13.91
N GLN A 216 -7.64 -21.32 -14.59
CA GLN A 216 -6.39 -20.99 -13.92
C GLN A 216 -6.52 -19.63 -13.24
N ASN A 217 -6.06 -19.54 -11.99
CA ASN A 217 -5.94 -18.27 -11.28
C ASN A 217 -4.74 -17.52 -11.86
N MET A 218 -5.01 -16.41 -12.55
CA MET A 218 -4.00 -15.59 -13.24
C MET A 218 -3.90 -14.17 -12.68
N HIS A 219 -4.54 -13.90 -11.55
CA HIS A 219 -4.47 -12.60 -10.92
C HIS A 219 -4.64 -12.70 -9.41
N ASP A 220 -4.08 -11.71 -8.72
CA ASP A 220 -4.44 -11.33 -7.37
C ASP A 220 -5.07 -9.93 -7.40
N VAL A 221 -5.53 -9.45 -6.25
CA VAL A 221 -6.27 -8.21 -6.13
C VAL A 221 -5.59 -7.28 -5.14
N ILE A 222 -5.46 -6.01 -5.50
CA ILE A 222 -5.03 -4.95 -4.59
C ILE A 222 -6.22 -4.02 -4.35
N TYR A 223 -6.71 -3.98 -3.12
CA TYR A 223 -7.76 -3.03 -2.72
C TYR A 223 -7.15 -1.68 -2.38
N LEU A 224 -7.70 -0.63 -2.98
CA LEU A 224 -7.36 0.75 -2.68
C LEU A 224 -8.47 1.41 -1.88
N TYR A 225 -8.12 1.88 -0.68
CA TYR A 225 -8.98 2.71 0.16
C TYR A 225 -8.32 4.05 0.45
N ALA A 226 -9.14 5.10 0.54
CA ALA A 226 -8.73 6.39 1.07
C ALA A 226 -9.01 6.46 2.58
N ARG A 227 -8.30 7.34 3.29
CA ARG A 227 -8.72 7.73 4.64
C ARG A 227 -10.02 8.55 4.59
N ASP A 228 -10.08 9.50 3.67
CA ASP A 228 -11.24 10.32 3.32
C ASP A 228 -11.26 10.51 1.80
N ASN A 229 -12.22 9.88 1.12
CA ASN A 229 -12.26 9.85 -0.35
C ASN A 229 -12.45 11.24 -0.96
N ASP A 230 -13.14 12.14 -0.25
CA ASP A 230 -13.39 13.51 -0.72
C ASP A 230 -12.11 14.36 -0.71
N LYS A 231 -11.13 13.99 0.11
CA LYS A 231 -9.84 14.69 0.25
C LYS A 231 -8.68 13.97 -0.43
N ARG A 232 -8.94 12.80 -1.02
CA ARG A 232 -7.91 11.95 -1.61
C ARG A 232 -7.12 12.70 -2.68
N PHE A 233 -5.81 12.60 -2.58
CA PHE A 233 -4.90 13.11 -3.59
C PHE A 233 -4.46 11.96 -4.53
N PHE A 234 -4.46 12.22 -5.85
CA PHE A 234 -3.95 11.27 -6.84
C PHE A 234 -2.92 11.94 -7.73
N ASN A 235 -1.72 11.38 -7.73
CA ASN A 235 -0.67 11.77 -8.66
C ASN A 235 -0.92 11.11 -10.01
N GLN A 236 -1.49 11.89 -10.92
CA GLN A 236 -1.64 11.45 -12.31
C GLN A 236 -0.27 11.21 -12.93
N LEU A 237 0.01 9.96 -13.28
CA LEU A 237 1.21 9.61 -14.03
C LEU A 237 0.98 9.91 -15.50
N TYR A 238 1.96 10.59 -16.10
CA TYR A 238 2.00 10.86 -17.52
C TYR A 238 3.18 10.11 -18.13
N GLN A 239 2.97 9.63 -19.34
CA GLN A 239 4.03 9.10 -20.18
C GLN A 239 4.24 10.02 -21.38
N ASN A 240 5.45 9.98 -21.93
CA ASN A 240 5.73 10.69 -23.17
C ASN A 240 4.84 10.15 -24.29
N TYR A 241 4.50 11.04 -25.23
CA TYR A 241 3.86 10.62 -26.47
C TYR A 241 4.77 9.66 -27.21
N ALA A 242 4.19 8.60 -27.79
CA ALA A 242 4.95 7.61 -28.56
C ALA A 242 5.77 8.26 -29.69
N ASN A 243 5.22 9.31 -30.31
CA ASN A 243 5.92 10.14 -31.27
C ASN A 243 5.83 11.63 -30.86
N PRO A 244 6.83 12.15 -30.11
CA PRO A 244 6.82 13.54 -29.64
C PRO A 244 6.79 14.58 -30.77
N GLU A 245 7.31 14.23 -31.94
CA GLU A 245 7.31 15.08 -33.14
C GLU A 245 5.92 15.28 -33.76
N TRP A 246 4.95 14.44 -33.41
CA TRP A 246 3.59 14.44 -33.95
C TRP A 246 2.61 15.15 -33.03
N ILE A 247 3.11 15.77 -31.95
CA ILE A 247 2.31 16.55 -31.03
C ILE A 247 1.89 17.84 -31.75
N GLU A 248 0.67 17.85 -32.26
CA GLU A 248 0.06 19.06 -32.80
C GLU A 248 -0.27 20.03 -31.66
N ASP A 249 0.59 21.01 -31.44
CA ASP A 249 0.41 22.04 -30.41
C ASP A 249 -0.73 23.04 -30.71
N THR A 250 -1.55 22.80 -31.73
CA THR A 250 -2.57 23.76 -32.17
C THR A 250 -3.81 23.74 -31.28
N VAL A 251 -4.31 24.91 -30.90
CA VAL A 251 -5.56 25.07 -30.16
C VAL A 251 -6.74 24.73 -31.06
N ARG A 252 -7.70 23.96 -30.55
CA ARG A 252 -8.97 23.66 -31.24
C ARG A 252 -10.12 24.32 -30.50
N VAL A 253 -11.02 24.95 -31.26
CA VAL A 253 -12.21 25.66 -30.76
C VAL A 253 -13.46 25.09 -31.43
N PHE A 254 -14.57 25.07 -30.71
CA PHE A 254 -15.86 24.70 -31.29
C PHE A 254 -16.42 25.90 -32.06
N GLN A 255 -16.63 25.73 -33.37
CA GLN A 255 -17.20 26.72 -34.27
C GLN A 255 -18.19 26.02 -35.20
N ASP A 256 -19.42 26.53 -35.29
CA ASP A 256 -20.50 25.96 -36.11
C ASP A 256 -20.75 24.46 -35.89
N GLY A 257 -20.72 24.03 -34.63
CA GLY A 257 -20.95 22.64 -34.24
C GLY A 257 -19.82 21.67 -34.60
N LYS A 258 -18.67 22.17 -35.09
CA LYS A 258 -17.48 21.38 -35.42
C LYS A 258 -16.27 21.88 -34.64
N LEU A 259 -15.38 20.95 -34.29
CA LEU A 259 -14.12 21.26 -33.63
C LEU A 259 -13.09 21.67 -34.70
N VAL A 260 -12.77 22.97 -34.79
CA VAL A 260 -11.86 23.54 -35.80
C VAL A 260 -10.58 24.07 -35.15
N ARG A 261 -9.46 24.09 -35.90
CA ARG A 261 -8.18 24.62 -35.40
C ARG A 261 -8.23 26.15 -35.41
N GLN A 262 -7.88 26.78 -34.29
CA GLN A 262 -7.88 28.22 -34.15
C GLN A 262 -6.72 28.83 -34.94
N LYS A 263 -7.03 29.87 -35.72
CA LYS A 263 -6.04 30.68 -36.44
C LYS A 263 -5.96 32.09 -35.85
N ASP A 264 -4.78 32.68 -35.88
CA ASP A 264 -4.57 34.10 -35.54
C ASP A 264 -4.99 35.03 -36.71
N GLU A 265 -4.92 36.34 -36.48
CA GLU A 265 -5.27 37.36 -37.49
C GLU A 265 -4.35 37.32 -38.73
N ALA A 266 -3.17 36.69 -38.62
CA ALA A 266 -2.23 36.48 -39.71
C ALA A 266 -2.45 35.14 -40.47
N GLY A 267 -3.44 34.34 -40.05
CA GLY A 267 -3.78 33.06 -40.67
C GLY A 267 -2.95 31.85 -40.21
N ASN A 268 -2.07 32.02 -39.22
CA ASN A 268 -1.27 30.94 -38.63
C ASN A 268 -2.05 30.22 -37.52
N TYR A 269 -1.75 28.95 -37.27
CA TYR A 269 -2.40 28.22 -36.19
C TYR A 269 -1.90 28.66 -34.81
N VAL A 270 -2.84 28.92 -33.89
CA VAL A 270 -2.52 29.30 -32.51
C VAL A 270 -1.97 28.07 -31.78
N LYS A 271 -0.78 28.21 -31.17
CA LYS A 271 -0.17 27.14 -30.36
C LYS A 271 -0.61 27.22 -28.89
N ARG A 272 -0.70 26.07 -28.23
CA ARG A 272 -1.02 25.94 -26.81
C ARG A 272 0.08 26.58 -25.96
N THR A 273 -0.34 27.23 -24.87
CA THR A 273 0.56 27.94 -23.94
C THR A 273 0.99 27.08 -22.74
N LYS A 274 0.31 25.96 -22.49
CA LYS A 274 0.67 25.02 -21.41
C LYS A 274 1.72 24.02 -21.91
N GLU A 275 2.72 23.76 -21.07
CA GLU A 275 3.69 22.67 -21.26
C GLU A 275 2.96 21.34 -21.46
N ASN A 276 3.36 20.57 -22.47
CA ASN A 276 2.82 19.23 -22.70
C ASN A 276 3.40 18.26 -21.67
N VAL A 277 2.59 17.93 -20.66
CA VAL A 277 2.95 17.00 -19.59
C VAL A 277 2.92 15.52 -20.01
N GLY A 278 2.52 15.21 -21.26
CA GLY A 278 2.43 13.85 -21.79
C GLY A 278 0.99 13.32 -21.87
N VAL A 279 0.85 12.03 -22.16
CA VAL A 279 -0.43 11.30 -22.14
C VAL A 279 -0.61 10.66 -20.77
N PRO A 280 -1.79 10.76 -20.14
CA PRO A 280 -2.11 9.97 -18.95
C PRO A 280 -1.78 8.48 -19.17
N MET A 281 -1.04 7.87 -18.24
CA MET A 281 -0.59 6.47 -18.40
C MET A 281 -1.74 5.46 -18.53
N HIS A 282 -2.95 5.80 -18.08
CA HIS A 282 -4.12 4.94 -18.24
C HIS A 282 -4.78 5.00 -19.63
N ASP A 283 -4.42 6.00 -20.47
CA ASP A 283 -5.00 6.19 -21.80
C ASP A 283 -4.21 5.46 -22.90
N VAL A 284 -3.20 4.67 -22.52
CA VAL A 284 -2.25 3.98 -23.39
C VAL A 284 -2.47 2.48 -23.29
#